data_AF-A0A3S0CCN3-F1
#
_entry.id   AF-A0A3S0CCN3-F1
#
_cell.length_a   1.000
_cell.length_b   1.000
_cell.length_c   1.000
_cell.angle_alpha   90.00
_cell.angle_beta   90.00
_cell.angle_gamma   90.00
#
_symmetry.space_group_name_H-M   'P 1'
#
loop_
_entity.id
_entity.type
_entity.pdbx_description
1 polymer ?
#
loop_
_entity_poly.entity_id
_entity_poly.type
_entity_poly.pdbx_seq_one_letter_code
_entity_poly.pdbx_strand_id
1 'polypeptide(L)'
;MVTDPPQLTLLTEARARKVPWLQVADALLSLEAQSLGGSDGRPWVQIAADRSGYTTNQIRRMTRVAQFVRRLVAEGQLKDAEILSSMRFSHLETAMRIHNFEPETALKVFRREWIRPSYPDLLATYQRLRENAPRSYAPMVAGKRAARRFQETTLELLQTTPFFEFEIGRSIGRMSHPSRYANPDFLMVTRHQGRIQRVDGIDCYALAGPSQRELVMRRVLQVATEATFFTQFWAVFPDPEHADFFYREAQTLSLWNVGVIVVNVGEHRIADHKPPTGASVLDRTGLWFKHAPLQMP
;
A
#
# COMPACT_ATOMS: atom_id res chain seq x y z
N MET A 1 27.00 -13.17 -18.93
CA MET A 1 27.17 -12.09 -17.94
C MET A 1 25.96 -11.17 -18.09
N VAL A 2 25.08 -11.13 -17.09
CA VAL A 2 23.95 -10.19 -17.11
C VAL A 2 24.54 -8.83 -16.73
N THR A 3 24.54 -7.89 -17.66
CA THR A 3 24.94 -6.51 -17.38
C THR A 3 23.94 -5.90 -16.41
N ASP A 4 24.42 -5.44 -15.26
CA ASP A 4 23.59 -4.74 -14.28
C ASP A 4 22.93 -3.51 -14.97
N PRO A 5 21.65 -3.23 -14.69
CA PRO A 5 20.99 -2.08 -15.28
C PRO A 5 21.71 -0.78 -14.88
N PRO A 6 21.69 0.25 -15.73
CA PRO A 6 22.48 1.47 -15.55
C PRO A 6 22.21 2.18 -14.20
N GLN A 7 21.00 2.02 -13.65
CA GLN A 7 20.61 2.54 -12.35
C GLN A 7 21.35 1.85 -11.19
N LEU A 8 21.57 0.53 -11.28
CA LEU A 8 22.32 -0.23 -10.27
C LEU A 8 23.81 0.15 -10.29
N THR A 9 24.35 0.44 -11.47
CA THR A 9 25.73 0.97 -11.62
C THR A 9 25.86 2.34 -10.95
N LEU A 10 24.91 3.25 -11.22
CA LEU A 10 24.89 4.58 -10.59
C LEU A 10 24.80 4.49 -9.06
N LEU A 11 23.96 3.58 -8.54
CA LEU A 11 23.84 3.36 -7.09
C LEU A 11 25.13 2.83 -6.45
N THR A 12 25.84 1.93 -7.15
CA THR A 12 27.08 1.34 -6.66
C THR A 12 28.18 2.40 -6.51
N GLU A 13 28.23 3.36 -7.44
CA GLU A 13 29.22 4.45 -7.41
C GLU A 13 28.76 5.68 -6.62
N ALA A 14 27.49 5.76 -6.23
CA ALA A 14 26.87 6.96 -5.69
C ALA A 14 27.64 7.56 -4.51
N ARG A 15 28.08 6.70 -3.59
CA ARG A 15 28.81 7.11 -2.38
C ARG A 15 30.24 7.55 -2.70
N ALA A 16 30.93 6.84 -3.59
CA ALA A 16 32.30 7.16 -3.98
C ALA A 16 32.37 8.47 -4.78
N ARG A 17 31.40 8.70 -5.67
CA ARG A 17 31.33 9.87 -6.56
C ARG A 17 30.57 11.05 -5.96
N LYS A 18 30.11 10.95 -4.70
CA LYS A 18 29.30 11.97 -4.01
C LYS A 18 28.12 12.44 -4.88
N VAL A 19 27.44 11.49 -5.51
CA VAL A 19 26.30 11.76 -6.41
C VAL A 19 25.21 12.51 -5.63
N PRO A 20 24.60 13.58 -6.20
CA PRO A 20 23.51 14.29 -5.56
C PRO A 20 22.37 13.34 -5.18
N TRP A 21 21.82 13.50 -3.98
CA TRP A 21 20.79 12.59 -3.45
C TRP A 21 19.54 12.50 -4.36
N LEU A 22 19.22 13.56 -5.11
CA LEU A 22 18.11 13.58 -6.05
C LEU A 22 18.31 12.56 -7.17
N GLN A 23 19.52 12.47 -7.73
CA GLN A 23 19.86 11.49 -8.76
C GLN A 23 19.86 10.06 -8.20
N VAL A 24 20.30 9.88 -6.95
CA VAL A 24 20.18 8.60 -6.25
C VAL A 24 18.69 8.22 -6.09
N ALA A 25 17.85 9.15 -5.67
CA ALA A 25 16.42 8.90 -5.50
C ALA A 25 15.71 8.62 -6.83
N ASP A 26 16.07 9.31 -7.92
CA ASP A 26 15.55 9.04 -9.25
C ASP A 26 15.91 7.63 -9.72
N ALA A 27 17.17 7.20 -9.53
CA ALA A 27 17.61 5.85 -9.85
C ALA A 27 16.86 4.80 -9.01
N LEU A 28 16.63 5.06 -7.72
CA LEU A 28 15.84 4.20 -6.85
C LEU A 28 14.38 4.07 -7.32
N LEU A 29 13.75 5.18 -7.73
CA LEU A 29 12.38 5.17 -8.26
C LEU A 29 12.29 4.43 -9.60
N SER A 30 13.30 4.55 -10.46
CA SER A 30 13.37 3.77 -11.70
C SER A 30 13.55 2.27 -11.44
N LEU A 31 14.39 1.89 -10.48
CA LEU A 31 14.56 0.48 -10.09
C LEU A 31 13.27 -0.11 -9.50
N GLU A 32 12.58 0.66 -8.67
CA GLU A 32 11.28 0.28 -8.13
C GLU A 32 10.23 0.12 -9.24
N ALA A 33 10.18 1.03 -10.21
CA ALA A 33 9.24 0.97 -11.34
C ALA A 33 9.48 -0.25 -12.25
N GLN A 34 10.73 -0.69 -12.35
CA GLN A 34 11.13 -1.89 -13.10
C GLN A 34 10.84 -3.19 -12.33
N SER A 35 10.37 -3.11 -11.08
CA SER A 35 10.07 -4.27 -10.23
C SER A 35 11.20 -5.30 -10.19
N LEU A 36 12.46 -4.84 -10.19
CA LEU A 36 13.64 -5.71 -10.14
C LEU A 36 13.73 -6.37 -8.76
N GLY A 37 12.95 -7.44 -8.55
CA GLY A 37 13.26 -8.47 -7.59
C GLY A 37 14.55 -9.15 -8.00
N GLY A 38 15.38 -9.53 -7.03
CA GLY A 38 16.58 -10.29 -7.32
C GLY A 38 16.20 -11.60 -7.99
N SER A 39 17.12 -12.20 -8.75
CA SER A 39 16.92 -13.55 -9.29
C SER A 39 16.63 -14.61 -8.21
N ASP A 40 16.88 -14.27 -6.95
CA ASP A 40 16.63 -15.06 -5.75
C ASP A 40 15.38 -14.61 -4.94
N GLY A 41 14.54 -13.75 -5.52
CA GLY A 41 13.32 -13.25 -4.88
C GLY A 41 13.56 -12.18 -3.80
N ARG A 42 14.79 -11.67 -3.66
CA ARG A 42 15.06 -10.58 -2.71
C ARG A 42 14.33 -9.30 -3.10
N PRO A 43 13.78 -8.54 -2.12
CA PRO A 43 13.21 -7.23 -2.38
C PRO A 43 14.24 -6.29 -3.02
N TRP A 44 13.80 -5.50 -4.01
CA TRP A 44 14.65 -4.52 -4.72
C TRP A 44 15.39 -3.58 -3.75
N VAL A 45 14.76 -3.22 -2.63
CA VAL A 45 15.34 -2.31 -1.62
C VAL A 45 16.57 -2.91 -0.94
N GLN A 46 16.59 -4.23 -0.80
CA GLN A 46 17.71 -4.95 -0.19
C GLN A 46 18.87 -5.03 -1.16
N ILE A 47 18.58 -5.30 -2.43
CA ILE A 47 19.58 -5.28 -3.51
C ILE A 47 20.18 -3.87 -3.65
N ALA A 48 19.34 -2.84 -3.66
CA ALA A 48 19.79 -1.46 -3.71
C ALA A 48 20.64 -1.09 -2.48
N ALA A 49 20.31 -1.60 -1.28
CA ALA A 49 21.09 -1.40 -0.06
C ALA A 49 22.47 -2.06 -0.16
N ASP A 50 22.51 -3.34 -0.53
CA ASP A 50 23.73 -4.13 -0.66
C ASP A 50 24.70 -3.50 -1.68
N ARG A 51 24.17 -2.94 -2.77
CA ARG A 51 24.95 -2.35 -3.85
C ARG A 51 25.42 -0.93 -3.56
N SER A 52 24.57 -0.08 -2.98
CA SER A 52 24.88 1.33 -2.74
C SER A 52 25.62 1.62 -1.44
N GLY A 53 25.61 0.66 -0.51
CA GLY A 53 26.13 0.86 0.85
C GLY A 53 25.27 1.78 1.72
N TYR A 54 24.04 2.10 1.28
CA TYR A 54 23.00 2.70 2.12
C TYR A 54 22.22 1.62 2.86
N THR A 55 21.70 1.95 4.04
CA THR A 55 20.76 1.06 4.74
C THR A 55 19.41 1.03 4.00
N THR A 56 18.68 -0.08 4.11
CA THR A 56 17.31 -0.21 3.57
C THR A 56 16.39 0.92 4.04
N ASN A 57 16.54 1.37 5.29
CA ASN A 57 15.78 2.49 5.83
C ASN A 57 16.14 3.83 5.18
N GLN A 58 17.42 4.09 4.90
CA GLN A 58 17.84 5.30 4.16
C GLN A 58 17.24 5.31 2.76
N ILE A 59 17.27 4.17 2.05
CA ILE A 59 16.66 4.03 0.73
C ILE A 59 15.17 4.34 0.79
N ARG A 60 14.42 3.68 1.68
CA ARG A 60 12.97 3.92 1.82
C ARG A 60 12.64 5.39 2.11
N ARG A 61 13.46 6.06 2.94
CA ARG A 61 13.27 7.49 3.24
C ARG A 61 13.56 8.36 2.02
N MET A 62 14.63 8.09 1.26
CA MET A 62 14.95 8.81 0.01
C MET A 62 13.84 8.68 -1.02
N THR A 63 13.38 7.45 -1.29
CA THR A 63 12.27 7.15 -2.19
C THR A 63 10.99 7.89 -1.80
N ARG A 64 10.61 7.84 -0.51
CA ARG A 64 9.41 8.51 -0.01
C ARG A 64 9.47 10.03 -0.16
N VAL A 65 10.61 10.64 0.16
CA VAL A 65 10.80 12.09 0.02
C VAL A 65 10.74 12.50 -1.45
N ALA A 66 11.37 11.74 -2.34
CA ALA A 66 11.33 12.03 -3.78
C ALA A 66 9.92 11.90 -4.37
N GLN A 67 9.13 10.90 -3.97
CA GLN A 67 7.72 10.78 -4.38
C GLN A 67 6.86 11.92 -3.86
N PHE A 68 7.00 12.26 -2.57
CA PHE A 68 6.29 13.38 -1.97
C PHE A 68 6.54 14.67 -2.75
N VAL A 69 7.81 14.92 -3.06
CA VAL A 69 8.24 16.05 -3.88
C VAL A 69 7.63 16.02 -5.29
N ARG A 70 7.73 14.90 -6.00
CA ARG A 70 7.17 14.75 -7.36
C ARG A 70 5.67 14.99 -7.37
N ARG A 71 4.96 14.52 -6.35
CA ARG A 71 3.52 14.75 -6.17
C ARG A 71 3.21 16.23 -6.04
N LEU A 72 3.92 16.95 -5.16
CA LEU A 72 3.71 18.40 -4.99
C LEU A 72 3.98 19.20 -6.29
N VAL A 73 4.95 18.77 -7.10
CA VAL A 73 5.21 19.35 -8.42
C VAL A 73 4.07 19.06 -9.38
N ALA A 74 3.60 17.81 -9.45
CA ALA A 74 2.49 17.40 -10.30
C ALA A 74 1.17 18.11 -9.95
N GLU A 75 0.94 18.39 -8.66
CA GLU A 75 -0.21 19.16 -8.15
C GLU A 75 -0.06 20.68 -8.35
N GLY A 76 1.03 21.15 -8.96
CA GLY A 76 1.30 22.57 -9.18
C GLY A 76 1.63 23.37 -7.92
N GLN A 77 1.83 22.69 -6.77
CA GLN A 77 2.13 23.33 -5.49
C GLN A 77 3.61 23.77 -5.39
N LEU A 78 4.49 23.14 -6.19
CA LEU A 78 5.89 23.50 -6.34
C LEU A 78 6.21 23.80 -7.81
N LYS A 79 6.83 24.96 -8.05
CA LYS A 79 7.06 25.46 -9.42
C LYS A 79 8.32 24.94 -10.10
N ASP A 80 9.34 24.42 -9.40
CA ASP A 80 10.59 24.05 -10.07
C ASP A 80 11.40 22.90 -9.42
N ALA A 81 12.10 22.16 -10.30
CA ALA A 81 13.16 21.22 -9.97
C ALA A 81 14.38 21.89 -9.28
N GLU A 82 14.56 23.20 -9.44
CA GLU A 82 15.63 23.97 -8.79
C GLU A 82 15.51 24.04 -7.26
N ILE A 83 14.29 24.04 -6.72
CA ILE A 83 14.07 24.02 -5.26
C ILE A 83 14.55 22.67 -4.70
N LEU A 84 14.36 21.60 -5.46
CA LEU A 84 14.70 20.23 -5.06
C LEU A 84 16.19 19.96 -5.16
N SER A 85 16.84 20.49 -6.19
CA SER A 85 18.29 20.34 -6.41
C SER A 85 19.12 21.14 -5.41
N SER A 86 18.58 22.24 -4.88
CA SER A 86 19.28 23.10 -3.91
C SER A 86 19.07 22.71 -2.43
N MET A 87 18.03 21.91 -2.13
CA MET A 87 17.74 21.51 -0.75
C MET A 87 18.46 20.22 -0.35
N ARG A 88 19.00 20.21 0.88
CA ARG A 88 19.54 18.99 1.50
C ARG A 88 18.41 18.03 1.81
N PHE A 89 18.64 16.73 1.60
CA PHE A 89 17.69 15.66 1.92
C PHE A 89 17.04 15.80 3.31
N SER A 90 17.84 16.11 4.35
CA SER A 90 17.33 16.26 5.71
C SER A 90 16.32 17.41 5.89
N HIS A 91 16.42 18.47 5.09
CA HIS A 91 15.47 19.59 5.15
C HIS A 91 14.15 19.18 4.49
N LEU A 92 14.22 18.55 3.32
CA LEU A 92 13.05 18.06 2.60
C LEU A 92 12.29 17.00 3.39
N GLU A 93 13.01 16.10 4.05
CA GLU A 93 12.39 15.09 4.88
C GLU A 93 11.66 15.71 6.09
N THR A 94 12.29 16.67 6.78
CA THR A 94 11.63 17.36 7.89
C THR A 94 10.45 18.19 7.41
N ALA A 95 10.57 18.87 6.27
CA ALA A 95 9.47 19.61 5.66
C ALA A 95 8.31 18.69 5.25
N MET A 96 8.58 17.51 4.70
CA MET A 96 7.58 16.47 4.46
C MET A 96 6.89 16.04 5.76
N ARG A 97 7.64 15.91 6.86
CA ARG A 97 7.03 15.61 8.18
C ARG A 97 6.15 16.74 8.67
N ILE A 98 6.58 18.00 8.55
CA ILE A 98 5.76 19.18 8.87
C ILE A 98 4.47 19.16 8.04
N HIS A 99 4.57 18.87 6.74
CA HIS A 99 3.41 18.83 5.83
C HIS A 99 2.35 17.83 6.30
N ASN A 100 2.74 16.72 6.90
CA ASN A 100 1.79 15.73 7.42
C ASN A 100 0.97 16.22 8.62
N PHE A 101 1.42 17.28 9.30
CA PHE A 101 0.68 17.93 10.40
C PHE A 101 -0.01 19.21 9.91
N GLU A 102 0.71 20.04 9.16
CA GLU A 102 0.26 21.34 8.70
C GLU A 102 0.81 21.62 7.29
N PRO A 103 0.02 21.30 6.22
CA PRO A 103 0.45 21.44 4.84
C PRO A 103 0.95 22.84 4.47
N GLU A 104 0.21 23.88 4.86
CA GLU A 104 0.54 25.28 4.54
C GLU A 104 1.87 25.72 5.13
N THR A 105 2.18 25.32 6.37
CA THR A 105 3.46 25.63 7.00
C THR A 105 4.63 24.97 6.27
N ALA A 106 4.45 23.74 5.78
CA ALA A 106 5.47 23.10 4.96
C ALA A 106 5.61 23.76 3.57
N LEU A 107 4.51 24.18 2.94
CA LEU A 107 4.55 24.88 1.65
C LEU A 107 5.35 26.19 1.74
N LYS A 108 5.25 26.92 2.87
CA LYS A 108 6.09 28.11 3.13
C LYS A 108 7.60 27.82 3.11
N VAL A 109 8.01 26.64 3.60
CA VAL A 109 9.42 26.18 3.55
C VAL A 109 9.86 26.05 2.10
N PHE A 110 9.04 25.40 1.27
CA PHE A 110 9.41 25.10 -0.11
C PHE A 110 9.33 26.32 -1.03
N ARG A 111 8.36 27.22 -0.81
CA ARG A 111 8.18 28.47 -1.57
C ARG A 111 9.21 29.55 -1.21
N ARG A 112 10.15 29.25 -0.30
CA ARG A 112 11.17 30.19 0.22
C ARG A 112 10.55 31.45 0.86
N GLU A 113 9.29 31.37 1.27
CA GLU A 113 8.64 32.40 2.10
C GLU A 113 9.29 32.44 3.50
N TRP A 114 9.90 31.33 3.89
CA TRP A 114 10.82 31.29 5.01
C TRP A 114 12.24 31.53 4.50
N ILE A 115 12.89 32.59 4.99
CA ILE A 115 14.27 32.95 4.60
C ILE A 115 15.22 31.83 5.08
N ARG A 116 15.54 30.89 4.19
CA ARG A 116 16.53 29.81 4.36
C ARG A 116 16.49 29.16 5.76
N PRO A 117 15.39 28.48 6.13
CA PRO A 117 15.27 27.87 7.45
C PRO A 117 16.39 26.85 7.65
N SER A 118 17.09 26.94 8.78
CA SER A 118 18.10 25.96 9.14
C SER A 118 17.45 24.63 9.52
N TYR A 119 18.21 23.54 9.49
CA TYR A 119 17.70 22.24 9.95
C TYR A 119 17.17 22.29 11.40
N PRO A 120 17.85 22.95 12.37
CA PRO A 120 17.29 23.19 13.70
C PRO A 120 15.92 23.89 13.70
N ASP A 121 15.71 24.90 12.86
CA ASP A 121 14.42 25.64 12.80
C ASP A 121 13.28 24.74 12.32
N LEU A 122 13.55 23.94 11.28
CA LEU A 122 12.61 22.95 10.78
C LEU A 122 12.30 21.89 11.84
N LEU A 123 13.32 21.42 12.56
CA LEU A 123 13.16 20.42 13.60
C LEU A 123 12.35 20.95 14.79
N ALA A 124 12.63 22.17 15.25
CA ALA A 124 11.90 22.83 16.32
C ALA A 124 10.43 23.05 15.94
N THR A 125 10.18 23.41 14.68
CA THR A 125 8.81 23.57 14.16
C THR A 125 8.07 22.24 14.10
N TYR A 126 8.73 21.19 13.61
CA TYR A 126 8.17 19.85 13.65
C TYR A 126 7.85 19.36 15.07
N GLN A 127 8.75 19.59 16.03
CA GLN A 127 8.56 19.21 17.44
C GLN A 127 7.36 19.94 18.06
N ARG A 128 7.29 21.26 17.89
CA ARG A 128 6.17 22.09 18.36
C ARG A 128 4.83 21.65 17.77
N LEU A 129 4.79 21.37 16.46
CA LEU A 129 3.57 20.84 15.82
C LEU A 129 3.19 19.48 16.39
N ARG A 130 4.16 18.60 16.61
CA ARG A 130 3.93 17.27 17.18
C ARG A 130 3.41 17.32 18.63
N GLU A 131 3.91 18.26 19.44
CA GLU A 131 3.49 18.45 20.83
C GLU A 131 2.08 19.04 20.95
N ASN A 132 1.76 19.99 20.07
CA ASN A 132 0.44 20.63 20.02
C ASN A 132 -0.60 19.82 19.25
N ALA A 133 -0.18 18.81 18.49
CA ALA A 133 -1.09 17.95 17.76
C ALA A 133 -1.92 17.10 18.73
N PRO A 134 -3.25 17.04 18.57
CA PRO A 134 -4.08 16.12 19.34
C PRO A 134 -3.54 14.69 19.21
N ARG A 135 -3.59 13.87 20.28
CA ARG A 135 -3.06 12.48 20.29
C ARG A 135 -3.53 11.61 19.11
N SER A 136 -4.62 12.00 18.44
CA SER A 136 -5.12 11.42 17.19
C SER A 136 -4.24 11.61 15.94
N TYR A 137 -3.27 12.53 15.94
CA TYR A 137 -2.43 12.90 14.79
C TYR A 137 -1.08 12.18 14.74
N ALA A 138 -0.78 11.28 15.69
CA ALA A 138 0.39 10.43 15.54
C ALA A 138 0.26 9.61 14.24
N PRO A 139 1.25 9.59 13.33
CA PRO A 139 1.14 8.95 12.01
C PRO A 139 0.71 7.48 12.06
N MET A 140 1.11 6.77 13.13
CA MET A 140 0.71 5.38 13.38
C MET A 140 -0.77 5.25 13.77
N VAL A 141 -1.32 6.22 14.51
CA VAL A 141 -2.74 6.30 14.87
C VAL A 141 -3.57 6.73 13.66
N ALA A 142 -3.07 7.67 12.85
CA ALA A 142 -3.68 8.09 11.59
C ALA A 142 -3.77 6.90 10.60
N GLY A 143 -2.71 6.11 10.45
CA GLY A 143 -2.70 4.92 9.58
C GLY A 143 -3.69 3.85 10.03
N LYS A 144 -3.74 3.52 11.34
CA LYS A 144 -4.71 2.56 11.87
C LYS A 144 -6.16 3.03 11.72
N ARG A 145 -6.42 4.33 11.94
CA ARG A 145 -7.75 4.92 11.73
C ARG A 145 -8.15 4.92 10.25
N ALA A 146 -7.22 5.27 9.36
CA ALA A 146 -7.46 5.24 7.92
C ALA A 146 -7.80 3.82 7.44
N ALA A 147 -7.05 2.81 7.88
CA ALA A 147 -7.32 1.41 7.56
C ALA A 147 -8.68 0.96 8.08
N ARG A 148 -9.01 1.29 9.34
CA ARG A 148 -10.31 0.96 9.94
C ARG A 148 -11.47 1.64 9.21
N ARG A 149 -11.34 2.94 8.89
CA ARG A 149 -12.34 3.69 8.12
C ARG A 149 -12.53 3.08 6.74
N PHE A 150 -11.44 2.69 6.06
CA PHE A 150 -11.51 2.02 4.78
C PHE A 150 -12.28 0.70 4.87
N GLN A 151 -11.99 -0.13 5.87
CA GLN A 151 -12.71 -1.38 6.14
C GLN A 151 -14.21 -1.16 6.40
N GLU A 152 -14.56 -0.19 7.24
CA GLU A 152 -15.95 0.14 7.57
C GLU A 152 -16.71 0.62 6.34
N THR A 153 -16.17 1.58 5.59
CA THR A 153 -16.77 2.04 4.33
C THR A 153 -16.88 0.92 3.30
N THR A 154 -15.88 0.03 3.21
CA THR A 154 -15.93 -1.13 2.32
C THR A 154 -17.06 -2.07 2.70
N LEU A 155 -17.22 -2.39 3.99
CA LEU A 155 -18.30 -3.27 4.46
C LEU A 155 -19.68 -2.69 4.12
N GLU A 156 -19.89 -1.40 4.39
CA GLU A 156 -21.14 -0.69 4.06
C GLU A 156 -21.44 -0.77 2.55
N LEU A 157 -20.44 -0.53 1.71
CA LEU A 157 -20.60 -0.60 0.25
C LEU A 157 -20.89 -2.01 -0.24
N LEU A 158 -20.19 -3.03 0.27
CA LEU A 158 -20.42 -4.42 -0.13
C LEU A 158 -21.79 -4.94 0.33
N GLN A 159 -22.34 -4.43 1.44
CA GLN A 159 -23.68 -4.78 1.93
C GLN A 159 -24.81 -4.11 1.14
N THR A 160 -24.55 -2.92 0.59
CA THR A 160 -25.57 -2.09 -0.08
C THR A 160 -25.53 -2.15 -1.61
N THR A 161 -24.39 -2.52 -2.19
CA THR A 161 -24.25 -2.57 -3.65
C THR A 161 -24.74 -3.92 -4.17
N PRO A 162 -25.60 -3.98 -5.21
CA PRO A 162 -26.06 -5.21 -5.86
C PRO A 162 -24.95 -5.95 -6.64
N PHE A 163 -23.70 -5.54 -6.44
CA PHE A 163 -22.49 -5.99 -7.10
C PHE A 163 -22.32 -7.50 -7.11
N PHE A 164 -22.78 -8.14 -6.04
CA PHE A 164 -22.93 -9.57 -6.04
C PHE A 164 -24.41 -9.87 -6.19
N GLU A 165 -24.81 -10.36 -7.36
CA GLU A 165 -26.18 -10.79 -7.61
C GLU A 165 -26.69 -11.59 -6.41
N PHE A 166 -27.81 -11.13 -5.85
CA PHE A 166 -28.31 -11.58 -4.56
C PHE A 166 -28.75 -13.05 -4.62
N GLU A 167 -27.81 -13.96 -4.36
CA GLU A 167 -28.16 -15.31 -3.90
C GLU A 167 -28.88 -15.18 -2.56
N ILE A 168 -30.11 -15.71 -2.50
CA ILE A 168 -30.90 -15.77 -1.28
C ILE A 168 -30.06 -16.39 -0.16
N GLY A 169 -30.05 -15.76 1.02
CA GLY A 169 -29.36 -16.27 2.20
C GLY A 169 -27.87 -15.89 2.30
N ARG A 170 -27.42 -14.88 1.55
CA ARG A 170 -26.08 -14.30 1.70
C ARG A 170 -25.98 -13.32 2.87
N SER A 171 -24.90 -13.41 3.64
CA SER A 171 -24.53 -12.40 4.64
C SER A 171 -23.04 -12.08 4.58
N ILE A 172 -22.68 -10.83 4.91
CA ILE A 172 -21.30 -10.36 5.01
C ILE A 172 -21.07 -9.88 6.45
N GLY A 173 -20.02 -10.38 7.09
CA GLY A 173 -19.73 -10.06 8.47
C GLY A 173 -18.26 -10.26 8.82
N ARG A 174 -17.87 -9.78 10.00
CA ARG A 174 -16.53 -10.04 10.55
C ARG A 174 -16.49 -11.43 11.15
N MET A 175 -15.33 -12.07 11.08
CA MET A 175 -15.09 -13.28 11.87
C MET A 175 -15.05 -12.95 13.35
N SER A 176 -15.95 -13.58 14.10
CA SER A 176 -15.99 -13.54 15.56
C SER A 176 -14.71 -14.12 16.19
N HIS A 177 -14.09 -15.09 15.51
CA HIS A 177 -12.89 -15.79 15.96
C HIS A 177 -11.91 -15.99 14.79
N PRO A 178 -10.66 -15.52 14.89
CA PRO A 178 -9.63 -15.78 13.87
C PRO A 178 -9.45 -17.27 13.63
N SER A 179 -9.40 -17.69 12.36
CA SER A 179 -9.06 -19.07 12.02
C SER A 179 -7.54 -19.22 12.05
N ARG A 180 -7.07 -20.43 12.40
CA ARG A 180 -5.64 -20.77 12.40
C ARG A 180 -5.04 -20.79 10.99
N TYR A 181 -5.88 -20.84 9.96
CA TYR A 181 -5.49 -21.10 8.59
C TYR A 181 -5.61 -19.88 7.67
N ALA A 182 -6.58 -19.02 7.93
CA ALA A 182 -6.82 -17.78 7.20
C ALA A 182 -7.52 -16.79 8.13
N ASN A 183 -7.28 -15.49 7.95
CA ASN A 183 -7.92 -14.48 8.79
C ASN A 183 -8.32 -13.27 7.96
N PRO A 184 -9.33 -13.43 7.09
CA PRO A 184 -9.80 -12.34 6.25
C PRO A 184 -10.44 -11.25 7.10
N ASP A 185 -10.41 -10.01 6.62
CA ASP A 185 -11.11 -8.90 7.28
C ASP A 185 -12.62 -9.15 7.40
N PHE A 186 -13.22 -9.72 6.35
CA PHE A 186 -14.63 -10.12 6.33
C PHE A 186 -14.83 -11.52 5.71
N LEU A 187 -15.89 -12.17 6.14
CA LEU A 187 -16.45 -13.34 5.47
C LEU A 187 -17.75 -12.99 4.80
N MET A 188 -17.99 -13.69 3.71
CA MET A 188 -19.23 -13.63 2.98
C MET A 188 -19.75 -15.05 2.78
N VAL A 189 -20.91 -15.31 3.36
CA VAL A 189 -21.45 -16.67 3.49
C VAL A 189 -22.77 -16.73 2.74
N THR A 190 -22.87 -17.60 1.74
CA THR A 190 -24.16 -17.93 1.11
C THR A 190 -24.75 -19.17 1.78
N ARG A 191 -26.01 -19.05 2.22
CA ARG A 191 -26.79 -20.16 2.78
C ARG A 191 -27.99 -20.48 1.89
N HIS A 192 -28.18 -21.75 1.57
CA HIS A 192 -29.38 -22.25 0.93
C HIS A 192 -30.04 -23.28 1.83
N GLN A 193 -31.33 -23.12 2.12
CA GLN A 193 -32.10 -23.99 3.04
C GLN A 193 -31.40 -24.17 4.41
N GLY A 194 -30.83 -23.09 4.95
CA GLY A 194 -30.14 -23.08 6.24
C GLY A 194 -28.72 -23.69 6.24
N ARG A 195 -28.31 -24.35 5.14
CA ARG A 195 -26.97 -24.92 4.99
C ARG A 195 -26.04 -23.93 4.32
N ILE A 196 -24.81 -23.84 4.82
CA ILE A 196 -23.75 -23.06 4.17
C ILE A 196 -23.39 -23.76 2.86
N GLN A 197 -23.51 -23.05 1.74
CA GLN A 197 -23.09 -23.56 0.44
C GLN A 197 -21.75 -22.97 0.01
N ARG A 198 -21.49 -21.72 0.40
CA ARG A 198 -20.34 -20.96 -0.07
C ARG A 198 -19.80 -20.07 1.03
N VAL A 199 -18.46 -20.00 1.09
CA VAL A 199 -17.73 -19.13 2.01
C VAL A 199 -16.65 -18.42 1.20
N ASP A 200 -16.83 -17.10 1.05
CA ASP A 200 -15.88 -16.22 0.40
C ASP A 200 -15.12 -15.41 1.46
N GLY A 201 -13.83 -15.17 1.21
CA GLY A 201 -12.98 -14.32 2.02
C GLY A 201 -12.86 -12.93 1.40
N ILE A 202 -12.80 -11.88 2.22
CA ILE A 202 -12.61 -10.51 1.77
C ILE A 202 -11.54 -9.84 2.63
N ASP A 203 -10.52 -9.28 1.98
CA ASP A 203 -9.46 -8.51 2.63
C ASP A 203 -9.42 -7.08 2.13
N CYS A 204 -9.28 -6.12 3.04
CA CYS A 204 -9.19 -4.70 2.71
C CYS A 204 -7.76 -4.18 2.86
N TYR A 205 -7.11 -3.89 1.74
CA TYR A 205 -5.77 -3.37 1.70
C TYR A 205 -5.80 -1.85 1.56
N ALA A 206 -5.80 -1.14 2.70
CA ALA A 206 -5.73 0.32 2.78
C ALA A 206 -4.35 0.90 2.38
N LEU A 207 -3.87 0.53 1.19
CA LEU A 207 -2.62 0.98 0.61
C LEU A 207 -2.89 2.20 -0.27
N ALA A 208 -2.61 3.38 0.27
CA ALA A 208 -2.77 4.64 -0.45
C ALA A 208 -1.41 5.29 -0.77
N GLY A 209 -1.31 5.86 -1.96
CA GLY A 209 -0.14 6.61 -2.41
C GLY A 209 0.84 5.79 -3.26
N PRO A 210 1.70 6.47 -4.03
CA PRO A 210 2.57 5.80 -4.99
C PRO A 210 3.55 4.85 -4.29
N SER A 211 3.90 3.77 -4.99
CA SER A 211 5.01 2.86 -4.63
C SER A 211 4.81 2.03 -3.36
N GLN A 212 3.75 1.22 -3.39
CA GLN A 212 3.52 0.14 -2.42
C GLN A 212 3.69 -1.24 -3.06
N ARG A 213 4.30 -1.37 -4.25
CA ARG A 213 4.38 -2.64 -5.01
C ARG A 213 4.95 -3.80 -4.20
N GLU A 214 5.97 -3.56 -3.39
CA GLU A 214 6.54 -4.60 -2.49
C GLU A 214 5.50 -5.07 -1.46
N LEU A 215 4.72 -4.15 -0.89
CA LEU A 215 3.65 -4.49 0.04
C LEU A 215 2.52 -5.22 -0.66
N VAL A 216 2.14 -4.79 -1.88
CA VAL A 216 1.18 -5.49 -2.72
C VAL A 216 1.65 -6.91 -3.01
N MET A 217 2.92 -7.10 -3.40
CA MET A 217 3.49 -8.44 -3.65
C MET A 217 3.47 -9.32 -2.40
N ARG A 218 3.78 -8.76 -1.22
CA ARG A 218 3.62 -9.50 0.05
C ARG A 218 2.17 -9.92 0.29
N ARG A 219 1.18 -9.10 -0.09
CA ARG A 219 -0.24 -9.48 -0.03
C ARG A 219 -0.58 -10.56 -1.05
N VAL A 220 -0.06 -10.48 -2.28
CA VAL A 220 -0.25 -11.55 -3.28
C VAL A 220 0.24 -12.89 -2.73
N LEU A 221 1.43 -12.93 -2.13
CA LEU A 221 1.99 -14.16 -1.54
C LEU A 221 1.19 -14.66 -0.34
N GLN A 222 0.68 -13.75 0.50
CA GLN A 222 -0.21 -14.11 1.60
C GLN A 222 -1.51 -14.72 1.06
N VAL A 223 -2.16 -14.05 0.09
CA VAL A 223 -3.41 -14.49 -0.54
C VAL A 223 -3.23 -15.81 -1.28
N ALA A 224 -2.07 -16.06 -1.89
CA ALA A 224 -1.77 -17.35 -2.51
C ALA A 224 -1.94 -18.54 -1.54
N THR A 225 -1.73 -18.31 -0.25
CA THR A 225 -1.95 -19.31 0.79
C THR A 225 -3.36 -19.29 1.35
N GLU A 226 -3.91 -18.11 1.66
CA GLU A 226 -5.20 -17.97 2.33
C GLU A 226 -6.39 -18.21 1.41
N ALA A 227 -6.30 -17.84 0.13
CA ALA A 227 -7.37 -18.02 -0.84
C ALA A 227 -7.76 -19.49 -1.04
N THR A 228 -6.86 -20.44 -0.74
CA THR A 228 -7.15 -21.88 -0.80
C THR A 228 -8.28 -22.32 0.13
N PHE A 229 -8.55 -21.56 1.18
CA PHE A 229 -9.61 -21.87 2.13
C PHE A 229 -10.97 -21.31 1.71
N PHE A 230 -11.08 -20.52 0.64
CA PHE A 230 -12.32 -19.85 0.26
C PHE A 230 -12.80 -20.24 -1.13
N THR A 231 -14.11 -20.24 -1.34
CA THR A 231 -14.70 -20.47 -2.67
C THR A 231 -14.25 -19.37 -3.62
N GLN A 232 -14.38 -18.11 -3.19
CA GLN A 232 -13.74 -16.96 -3.80
C GLN A 232 -13.05 -16.10 -2.76
N PHE A 233 -11.99 -15.41 -3.16
CA PHE A 233 -11.29 -14.45 -2.34
C PHE A 233 -11.28 -13.08 -3.02
N TRP A 234 -11.68 -12.05 -2.29
CA TRP A 234 -11.77 -10.69 -2.81
C TRP A 234 -10.77 -9.78 -2.12
N ALA A 235 -9.85 -9.21 -2.90
CA ALA A 235 -8.91 -8.22 -2.43
C ALA A 235 -9.42 -6.82 -2.77
N VAL A 236 -9.65 -5.99 -1.75
CA VAL A 236 -10.23 -4.65 -1.91
C VAL A 236 -9.16 -3.59 -1.74
N PHE A 237 -9.04 -2.68 -2.71
CA PHE A 237 -8.04 -1.62 -2.74
C PHE A 237 -8.69 -0.24 -2.93
N PRO A 238 -8.12 0.83 -2.34
CA PRO A 238 -8.54 2.20 -2.64
C PRO A 238 -7.91 2.76 -3.91
N ASP A 239 -6.83 2.14 -4.40
CA ASP A 239 -6.00 2.60 -5.50
C ASP A 239 -6.08 1.63 -6.70
N PRO A 240 -6.49 2.09 -7.90
CA PRO A 240 -6.62 1.24 -9.07
C PRO A 240 -5.29 0.62 -9.54
N GLU A 241 -4.17 1.34 -9.44
CA GLU A 241 -2.87 0.83 -9.90
C GLU A 241 -2.39 -0.34 -9.03
N HIS A 242 -2.59 -0.26 -7.72
CA HIS A 242 -2.31 -1.36 -6.81
C HIS A 242 -3.22 -2.56 -7.05
N ALA A 243 -4.51 -2.34 -7.30
CA ALA A 243 -5.46 -3.40 -7.63
C ALA A 243 -5.06 -4.13 -8.93
N ASP A 244 -4.69 -3.37 -9.96
CA ASP A 244 -4.25 -3.90 -11.25
C ASP A 244 -2.96 -4.70 -11.15
N PHE A 245 -1.99 -4.19 -10.38
CA PHE A 245 -0.75 -4.90 -10.11
C PHE A 245 -1.03 -6.19 -9.34
N PHE A 246 -1.79 -6.12 -8.25
CA PHE A 246 -2.18 -7.30 -7.46
C PHE A 246 -2.85 -8.37 -8.34
N TYR A 247 -3.86 -7.98 -9.12
CA TYR A 247 -4.62 -8.91 -9.95
C TYR A 247 -3.73 -9.61 -10.97
N ARG A 248 -2.85 -8.87 -11.66
CA ARG A 248 -1.90 -9.44 -12.63
C ARG A 248 -0.99 -10.48 -11.99
N GLU A 249 -0.38 -10.16 -10.85
CA GLU A 249 0.51 -11.08 -10.15
C GLU A 249 -0.23 -12.30 -9.60
N ALA A 250 -1.47 -12.12 -9.12
CA ALA A 250 -2.34 -13.23 -8.73
C ALA A 250 -2.65 -14.17 -9.92
N GLN A 251 -2.90 -13.61 -11.11
CA GLN A 251 -3.10 -14.42 -12.33
C GLN A 251 -1.81 -15.13 -12.78
N THR A 252 -0.64 -14.50 -12.66
CA THR A 252 0.67 -15.15 -12.90
C THR A 252 0.86 -16.39 -12.02
N LEU A 253 0.40 -16.33 -10.77
CA LEU A 253 0.40 -17.46 -9.83
C LEU A 253 -0.79 -18.42 -10.00
N SER A 254 -1.61 -18.24 -11.04
CA SER A 254 -2.81 -19.05 -11.30
C SER A 254 -3.82 -19.07 -10.14
N LEU A 255 -3.93 -17.96 -9.40
CA LEU A 255 -4.90 -17.82 -8.32
C LEU A 255 -6.29 -17.47 -8.87
N TRP A 256 -6.91 -18.42 -9.58
CA TRP A 256 -8.14 -18.16 -10.35
C TRP A 256 -9.35 -17.82 -9.47
N ASN A 257 -9.37 -18.24 -8.21
CA ASN A 257 -10.44 -17.88 -7.27
C ASN A 257 -10.28 -16.49 -6.63
N VAL A 258 -9.27 -15.72 -7.04
CA VAL A 258 -9.00 -14.39 -6.49
C VAL A 258 -9.52 -13.30 -7.44
N GLY A 259 -10.36 -12.41 -6.90
CA GLY A 259 -10.86 -11.21 -7.56
C GLY A 259 -10.37 -9.95 -6.86
N VAL A 260 -10.50 -8.81 -7.54
CA VAL A 260 -10.19 -7.50 -6.97
C VAL A 260 -11.39 -6.55 -7.06
N ILE A 261 -11.52 -5.69 -6.06
CA ILE A 261 -12.52 -4.61 -6.01
C ILE A 261 -11.78 -3.31 -5.73
N VAL A 262 -12.11 -2.26 -6.49
CA VAL A 262 -11.60 -0.91 -6.26
C VAL A 262 -12.68 -0.07 -5.61
N VAL A 263 -12.40 0.47 -4.44
CA VAL A 263 -13.34 1.32 -3.67
C VAL A 263 -12.83 2.75 -3.63
N ASN A 264 -13.64 3.69 -4.11
CA ASN A 264 -13.39 5.11 -3.87
C ASN A 264 -14.10 5.53 -2.57
N VAL A 265 -13.31 5.71 -1.50
CA VAL A 265 -13.82 6.15 -0.19
C VAL A 265 -14.39 7.57 -0.24
N GLY A 266 -13.79 8.45 -1.06
CA GLY A 266 -14.21 9.85 -1.15
C GLY A 266 -15.57 10.00 -1.84
N GLU A 267 -15.81 9.19 -2.86
CA GLU A 267 -17.08 9.16 -3.60
C GLU A 267 -18.07 8.13 -3.06
N HIS A 268 -17.70 7.39 -2.00
CA HIS A 268 -18.49 6.35 -1.38
C HIS A 268 -19.12 5.39 -2.42
N ARG A 269 -18.27 4.80 -3.28
CA ARG A 269 -18.71 3.86 -4.31
C ARG A 269 -17.65 2.81 -4.65
N ILE A 270 -18.11 1.69 -5.20
CA ILE A 270 -17.26 0.76 -5.93
C ILE A 270 -16.94 1.40 -7.28
N ALA A 271 -15.67 1.63 -7.56
CA ALA A 271 -15.20 2.30 -8.77
C ALA A 271 -14.99 1.32 -9.92
N ASP A 272 -14.43 0.15 -9.63
CA ASP A 272 -14.13 -0.90 -10.60
C ASP A 272 -14.02 -2.27 -9.90
N HIS A 273 -14.03 -3.35 -10.69
CA HIS A 273 -13.76 -4.68 -10.20
C HIS A 273 -13.28 -5.63 -11.29
N LYS A 274 -12.58 -6.68 -10.87
CA LYS A 274 -12.23 -7.82 -11.72
C LYS A 274 -12.61 -9.10 -10.99
N PRO A 275 -13.60 -9.85 -11.49
CA PRO A 275 -14.07 -11.04 -10.80
C PRO A 275 -13.02 -12.16 -10.83
N PRO A 276 -13.09 -13.13 -9.90
CA PRO A 276 -12.39 -14.39 -10.02
C PRO A 276 -12.69 -15.08 -11.35
N THR A 277 -11.68 -15.71 -11.92
CA THR A 277 -11.76 -16.37 -13.25
C THR A 277 -12.01 -17.88 -13.15
N GLY A 278 -11.96 -18.46 -11.95
CA GLY A 278 -12.16 -19.89 -11.75
C GLY A 278 -12.21 -20.32 -10.29
N ALA A 279 -12.13 -21.63 -10.07
CA ALA A 279 -12.07 -22.23 -8.75
C ALA A 279 -10.65 -22.19 -8.16
N SER A 280 -10.54 -22.44 -6.86
CA SER A 280 -9.23 -22.50 -6.21
C SER A 280 -8.45 -23.72 -6.72
N VAL A 281 -7.16 -23.53 -7.04
CA VAL A 281 -6.28 -24.63 -7.47
C VAL A 281 -6.15 -25.71 -6.39
N LEU A 282 -6.14 -25.29 -5.12
CA LEU A 282 -6.16 -26.19 -3.97
C LEU A 282 -7.40 -25.87 -3.14
N ASP A 283 -8.46 -26.63 -3.34
CA ASP A 283 -9.69 -26.43 -2.58
C ASP A 283 -9.58 -27.01 -1.17
N ARG A 284 -9.47 -26.12 -0.19
CA ARG A 284 -9.49 -26.44 1.26
C ARG A 284 -10.75 -25.92 1.95
N THR A 285 -11.75 -25.48 1.19
CA THR A 285 -13.01 -24.95 1.73
C THR A 285 -13.71 -25.94 2.66
N GLY A 286 -13.54 -27.25 2.41
CA GLY A 286 -13.95 -28.36 3.26
C GLY A 286 -13.63 -28.21 4.76
N LEU A 287 -12.57 -27.48 5.10
CA LEU A 287 -12.16 -27.27 6.50
C LEU A 287 -13.07 -26.29 7.25
N TRP A 288 -13.71 -25.32 6.56
CA TRP A 288 -14.71 -24.46 7.18
C TRP A 288 -15.93 -25.25 7.62
N PHE A 289 -16.40 -26.15 6.76
CA PHE A 289 -17.59 -26.96 7.02
C PHE A 289 -17.37 -28.00 8.14
N LYS A 290 -16.12 -28.44 8.36
CA LYS A 290 -15.78 -29.48 9.34
C LYS A 290 -15.40 -28.94 10.73
N HIS A 291 -14.83 -27.73 10.81
CA HIS A 291 -14.14 -27.28 12.04
C HIS A 291 -14.54 -25.89 12.54
N ALA A 292 -15.32 -25.11 11.79
CA ALA A 292 -15.73 -23.77 12.21
C ALA A 292 -17.25 -23.72 12.43
N PRO A 293 -17.75 -23.54 13.66
CA PRO A 293 -19.09 -22.99 13.83
C PRO A 293 -19.04 -21.55 13.31
N LEU A 294 -19.35 -21.36 12.03
CA LEU A 294 -19.50 -20.04 11.41
C LEU A 294 -20.74 -19.35 12.02
N GLN A 295 -20.56 -18.80 13.22
CA GLN A 295 -21.48 -17.88 13.87
C GLN A 295 -21.10 -16.47 13.42
N MET A 296 -21.77 -16.02 12.35
CA MET A 296 -21.81 -14.60 12.03
C MET A 296 -22.85 -13.94 12.95
N PRO A 297 -22.56 -12.76 13.51
CA PRO A 297 -23.53 -12.01 14.30
C PRO A 297 -24.79 -11.65 13.49
#